data_AF-A0A7S0M944-F1
#
_entry.id   AF-A0A7S0M944-F1
#
_cell.length_a   1.000
_cell.length_b   1.000
_cell.length_c   1.000
_cell.angle_alpha   90.00
_cell.angle_beta   90.00
_cell.angle_gamma   90.00
#
_symmetry.space_group_name_H-M   'P 1'
#
loop_
_entity.id
_entity.type
_entity.pdbx_description
1 polymer ?
#
loop_
_entity_poly.entity_id
_entity_poly.type
_entity_poly.pdbx_seq_one_letter_code
_entity_poly.pdbx_strand_id
1 'polypeptide(L)'
;MASAAMRFASMMAELDDDDDVPPKPAVAESSSASPQPATADASPAQKPAETAASIVQRHRLEMAEVEERCRSKLSESKKKNKIVREQAQAECEEMKRDIVTRHEQELTSLPSTELAIARQLASSTLNEETDESNKPGFAYSAADGKKKGKQQKKKEARAEQEEKRYQEAKAAMKDWVDPKEVEEKQLQVKLDKLGMRVHPVESDGHCMYRALLDQLALRIDDAPPALAARLAAG
;
A
#
# COMPACT_ATOMS: atom_id res chain seq x y z
N MET A 1 44.18 -4.45 -3.88
CA MET A 1 42.74 -4.15 -4.04
C MET A 1 42.05 -4.13 -2.68
N ALA A 2 42.33 -3.11 -1.88
CA ALA A 2 41.73 -2.91 -0.56
C ALA A 2 41.45 -1.42 -0.40
N SER A 3 40.33 -0.93 -0.95
CA SER A 3 39.95 0.49 -0.82
C SER A 3 38.46 0.76 -1.13
N ALA A 4 37.56 -0.08 -0.60
CA ALA A 4 36.12 0.20 -0.69
C ALA A 4 35.33 -0.11 0.58
N ALA A 5 35.91 -0.84 1.55
CA ALA A 5 35.18 -1.32 2.73
C ALA A 5 35.29 -0.42 3.99
N MET A 6 36.04 0.69 3.95
CA MET A 6 36.26 1.56 5.12
C MET A 6 35.67 2.98 4.97
N ARG A 7 34.50 3.12 4.33
CA ARG A 7 33.83 4.44 4.22
C ARG A 7 32.41 4.50 4.79
N PHE A 8 31.90 3.42 5.39
CA PHE A 8 30.55 3.41 5.96
C PHE A 8 30.52 3.44 7.50
N ALA A 9 31.68 3.39 8.17
CA ALA A 9 31.77 3.24 9.63
C ALA A 9 32.15 4.54 10.39
N SER A 10 32.23 5.70 9.72
CA SER A 10 32.80 6.93 10.31
C SER A 10 31.79 8.11 10.43
N MET A 11 30.49 7.85 10.43
CA MET A 11 29.47 8.90 10.55
C MET A 11 28.40 8.53 11.59
N MET A 12 28.84 7.92 12.68
CA MET A 12 28.05 7.58 13.88
C MET A 12 28.78 8.10 15.11
N ALA A 13 29.15 9.37 15.07
CA ALA A 13 29.70 10.08 16.21
C ALA A 13 29.07 11.48 16.25
N GLU A 14 28.59 11.82 17.45
CA GLU A 14 28.30 13.16 17.95
C GLU A 14 27.03 13.84 17.42
N LEU A 15 25.97 13.82 18.25
CA LEU A 15 25.41 15.01 18.89
C LEU A 15 24.23 14.58 19.78
N ASP A 16 24.57 14.14 21.00
CA ASP A 16 23.77 14.42 22.18
C ASP A 16 24.13 15.86 22.60
N ASP A 17 23.16 16.78 22.59
CA ASP A 17 23.24 18.06 23.29
C ASP A 17 21.85 18.36 23.88
N ASP A 18 21.84 18.21 25.20
CA ASP A 18 21.03 18.76 26.26
C ASP A 18 19.72 19.54 26.00
N ASP A 19 18.73 19.10 26.79
CA ASP A 19 17.61 19.82 27.37
C ASP A 19 17.84 21.32 27.64
N ASP A 20 16.99 22.17 27.04
CA ASP A 20 16.60 23.45 27.67
C ASP A 20 15.13 23.79 27.30
N VAL A 21 14.24 23.49 28.24
CA VAL A 21 12.82 23.89 28.23
C VAL A 21 12.58 24.75 29.48
N PRO A 22 12.14 26.00 29.30
CA PRO A 22 11.31 26.66 30.30
C PRO A 22 10.00 27.21 29.67
N PRO A 23 9.00 27.63 30.45
CA PRO A 23 7.72 26.94 30.54
C PRO A 23 6.56 27.71 29.89
N LYS A 24 5.48 26.98 29.57
CA LYS A 24 4.16 27.55 29.26
C LYS A 24 3.44 27.99 30.54
N PRO A 25 2.85 29.19 30.60
CA PRO A 25 1.73 29.45 31.49
C PRO A 25 0.40 29.24 30.77
N ALA A 26 -0.45 28.46 31.43
CA ALA A 26 -1.86 28.27 31.15
C ALA A 26 -2.64 29.58 31.36
N VAL A 27 -3.67 29.79 30.55
CA VAL A 27 -4.71 30.79 30.82
C VAL A 27 -6.02 30.03 30.94
N ALA A 28 -6.48 29.87 32.18
CA ALA A 28 -7.81 29.41 32.52
C ALA A 28 -8.60 30.60 33.07
N GLU A 29 -9.84 30.69 32.62
CA GLU A 29 -10.87 31.64 33.01
C GLU A 29 -11.20 31.56 34.50
N SER A 30 -11.55 32.68 35.13
CA SER A 30 -12.90 32.92 35.66
C SER A 30 -13.02 34.18 36.51
N SER A 31 -14.22 34.76 36.41
CA SER A 31 -15.00 35.45 37.44
C SER A 31 -15.14 36.99 37.41
N SER A 32 -16.41 37.36 37.23
CA SER A 32 -17.16 38.41 37.92
C SER A 32 -16.94 39.88 37.54
N ALA A 33 -17.98 40.49 36.94
CA ALA A 33 -18.79 41.52 37.61
C ALA A 33 -19.92 42.02 36.68
N SER A 34 -21.17 41.96 37.16
CA SER A 34 -22.30 42.77 36.68
C SER A 34 -22.15 44.22 37.18
N PRO A 35 -22.76 45.23 36.54
CA PRO A 35 -24.18 45.57 36.76
C PRO A 35 -24.98 46.04 35.50
N GLN A 36 -26.31 45.85 35.54
CA GLN A 36 -27.34 46.36 34.59
C GLN A 36 -27.71 47.85 34.89
N PRO A 37 -28.76 48.49 34.30
CA PRO A 37 -29.65 48.20 33.14
C PRO A 37 -29.91 49.41 32.19
N ALA A 38 -30.84 49.22 31.23
CA ALA A 38 -31.59 50.20 30.40
C ALA A 38 -30.92 50.57 29.05
N THR A 39 -31.57 50.60 27.88
CA THR A 39 -32.98 50.46 27.43
C THR A 39 -32.98 50.33 25.89
N ALA A 40 -34.05 49.74 25.36
CA ALA A 40 -34.64 49.99 24.04
C ALA A 40 -33.94 49.48 22.75
N ASP A 41 -34.63 48.50 22.15
CA ASP A 41 -35.16 48.54 20.77
C ASP A 41 -34.19 48.34 19.59
N ALA A 42 -34.16 47.11 19.06
CA ALA A 42 -34.28 46.81 17.62
C ALA A 42 -34.04 45.31 17.33
N SER A 43 -35.10 44.64 16.86
CA SER A 43 -35.15 43.56 15.85
C SER A 43 -34.06 42.46 15.84
N PRO A 44 -34.43 41.15 15.96
CA PRO A 44 -33.47 40.07 15.86
C PRO A 44 -33.02 39.88 14.41
N ALA A 45 -31.83 40.37 14.09
CA ALA A 45 -31.13 40.02 12.86
C ALA A 45 -30.78 38.52 12.91
N GLN A 46 -31.55 37.74 12.15
CA GLN A 46 -31.30 36.34 11.86
C GLN A 46 -29.87 36.16 11.37
N LYS A 47 -29.11 35.23 11.96
CA LYS A 47 -27.93 34.64 11.30
C LYS A 47 -28.40 34.22 9.89
N PRO A 48 -27.69 34.56 8.80
CA PRO A 48 -28.13 34.19 7.47
C PRO A 48 -28.27 32.67 7.46
N ALA A 49 -29.48 32.18 7.23
CA ALA A 49 -29.73 30.76 7.06
C ALA A 49 -28.72 30.26 6.02
N GLU A 50 -27.79 29.41 6.43
CA GLU A 50 -26.81 28.85 5.51
C GLU A 50 -27.60 28.15 4.41
N THR A 51 -27.57 28.73 3.21
CA THR A 51 -28.33 28.15 2.09
C THR A 51 -27.75 26.78 1.76
N ALA A 52 -28.59 25.85 1.31
CA ALA A 52 -28.16 24.50 0.90
C ALA A 52 -26.95 24.53 -0.07
N ALA A 53 -26.84 25.56 -0.91
CA ALA A 53 -25.70 25.78 -1.80
C ALA A 53 -24.39 26.09 -1.05
N SER A 54 -24.45 26.90 0.01
CA SER A 54 -23.30 27.21 0.87
C SER A 54 -22.78 25.97 1.58
N ILE A 55 -23.69 25.10 2.05
CA ILE A 55 -23.35 23.85 2.73
C ILE A 55 -22.63 22.90 1.76
N VAL A 56 -23.17 22.69 0.55
CA VAL A 56 -22.53 21.85 -0.46
C VAL A 56 -21.17 22.41 -0.89
N GLN A 57 -21.02 23.72 -1.00
CA GLN A 57 -19.74 24.35 -1.32
C GLN A 57 -18.71 24.16 -0.20
N ARG A 58 -19.12 24.27 1.06
CA ARG A 58 -18.26 23.97 2.22
C ARG A 58 -17.85 22.49 2.21
N HIS A 59 -18.80 21.57 1.97
CA HIS A 59 -18.50 20.14 1.88
C HIS A 59 -17.43 19.83 0.84
N ARG A 60 -17.48 20.49 -0.33
CA ARG A 60 -16.45 20.36 -1.37
C ARG A 60 -15.08 20.83 -0.90
N LEU A 61 -15.01 22.01 -0.27
CA LEU A 61 -13.75 22.55 0.23
C LEU A 61 -13.15 21.67 1.34
N GLU A 62 -13.99 21.18 2.26
CA GLU A 62 -13.55 20.28 3.33
C GLU A 62 -13.04 18.94 2.78
N MET A 63 -13.71 18.37 1.77
CA MET A 63 -13.22 17.16 1.09
C MET A 63 -11.88 17.42 0.39
N ALA A 64 -11.73 18.55 -0.30
CA ALA A 64 -10.47 18.92 -0.96
C ALA A 64 -9.33 19.14 0.05
N GLU A 65 -9.60 19.79 1.18
CA GLU A 65 -8.63 19.98 2.26
C GLU A 65 -8.19 18.65 2.87
N VAL A 66 -9.14 17.74 3.14
CA VAL A 66 -8.80 16.40 3.67
C VAL A 66 -7.99 15.61 2.66
N GLU A 67 -8.28 15.72 1.36
CA GLU A 67 -7.46 15.08 0.33
C GLU A 67 -6.04 15.64 0.25
N GLU A 68 -5.86 16.95 0.40
CA GLU A 68 -4.54 17.57 0.44
C GLU A 68 -3.76 17.10 1.67
N ARG A 69 -4.41 17.07 2.85
CA ARG A 69 -3.83 16.53 4.09
C ARG A 69 -3.48 15.04 3.97
N CYS A 70 -4.30 14.26 3.28
CA CYS A 70 -4.01 12.86 2.99
C CYS A 70 -2.79 12.73 2.06
N ARG A 71 -2.70 13.59 1.02
CA ARG A 71 -1.56 13.60 0.09
C ARG A 71 -0.26 13.94 0.79
N SER A 72 -0.25 14.95 1.68
CA SER A 72 0.96 15.32 2.44
C SER A 72 1.40 14.19 3.38
N LYS A 73 0.50 13.66 4.23
CA LYS A 73 0.79 12.51 5.12
C LYS A 73 1.30 11.28 4.36
N LEU A 74 0.69 10.97 3.22
CA LEU A 74 1.10 9.83 2.40
C LEU A 74 2.45 10.09 1.70
N SER A 75 2.77 11.33 1.38
CA SER A 75 4.08 11.69 0.81
C SER A 75 5.22 11.56 1.81
N GLU A 76 4.97 11.92 3.07
CA GLU A 76 5.94 11.82 4.17
C GLU A 76 6.19 10.36 4.59
N SER A 77 5.12 9.56 4.67
CA SER A 77 5.21 8.14 5.06
C SER A 77 5.83 7.23 3.99
N LYS A 78 5.86 7.65 2.71
CA LYS A 78 6.59 6.91 1.64
C LYS A 78 8.09 6.81 1.88
N LYS A 79 8.68 7.72 2.67
CA LYS A 79 10.11 7.69 3.05
C LYS A 79 10.39 6.84 4.28
N LYS A 80 9.35 6.33 4.94
CA LYS A 80 9.40 5.53 6.18
C LYS A 80 9.09 4.06 5.89
N ASN A 81 9.07 3.24 6.93
CA ASN A 81 8.78 1.79 6.84
C ASN A 81 7.35 1.49 6.35
N LYS A 82 7.15 0.28 5.79
CA LYS A 82 5.85 -0.18 5.26
C LYS A 82 4.68 -0.02 6.24
N ILE A 83 4.91 -0.36 7.52
CA ILE A 83 3.91 -0.27 8.59
C ILE A 83 3.41 1.18 8.76
N VAL A 84 4.33 2.16 8.72
CA VAL A 84 4.00 3.59 8.88
C VAL A 84 3.20 4.12 7.69
N ARG A 85 3.46 3.60 6.49
CA ARG A 85 2.67 3.92 5.29
C ARG A 85 1.26 3.38 5.38
N GLU A 86 1.10 2.15 5.86
CA GLU A 86 -0.21 1.52 6.04
C GLU A 86 -1.03 2.22 7.12
N GLN A 87 -0.40 2.59 8.23
CA GLN A 87 -1.03 3.44 9.27
C GLN A 87 -1.46 4.81 8.71
N ALA A 88 -0.60 5.48 7.94
CA ALA A 88 -0.95 6.75 7.32
C ALA A 88 -2.11 6.61 6.31
N GLN A 89 -2.20 5.48 5.60
CA GLN A 89 -3.35 5.18 4.72
C GLN A 89 -4.63 4.96 5.52
N ALA A 90 -4.58 4.18 6.60
CA ALA A 90 -5.71 3.93 7.47
C ALA A 90 -6.24 5.24 8.09
N GLU A 91 -5.36 6.10 8.60
CA GLU A 91 -5.74 7.43 9.10
C GLU A 91 -6.38 8.31 8.01
N CYS A 92 -5.90 8.24 6.77
CA CYS A 92 -6.49 8.98 5.64
C CYS A 92 -7.91 8.50 5.33
N GLU A 93 -8.15 7.20 5.39
CA GLU A 93 -9.49 6.65 5.19
C GLU A 93 -10.43 7.00 6.35
N GLU A 94 -9.94 6.94 7.59
CA GLU A 94 -10.68 7.33 8.79
C GLU A 94 -11.11 8.81 8.71
N MET A 95 -10.18 9.73 8.45
CA MET A 95 -10.49 11.15 8.28
C MET A 95 -11.55 11.39 7.19
N LYS A 96 -11.50 10.65 6.07
CA LYS A 96 -12.51 10.76 5.01
C LYS A 96 -13.88 10.24 5.44
N ARG A 97 -13.93 9.10 6.16
CA ARG A 97 -15.19 8.56 6.70
C ARG A 97 -15.84 9.53 7.67
N ASP A 98 -15.06 10.18 8.53
CA ASP A 98 -15.57 11.15 9.50
C ASP A 98 -16.17 12.38 8.81
N ILE A 99 -15.52 12.92 7.77
CA ILE A 99 -16.05 14.03 6.98
C ILE A 99 -17.37 13.62 6.31
N VAL A 100 -17.40 12.48 5.62
CA VAL A 100 -18.60 12.01 4.92
C VAL A 100 -19.75 11.81 5.90
N THR A 101 -19.48 11.22 7.07
CA THR A 101 -20.50 11.01 8.11
C THR A 101 -21.07 12.33 8.62
N ARG A 102 -20.22 13.35 8.83
CA ARG A 102 -20.68 14.68 9.21
C ARG A 102 -21.48 15.35 8.10
N HIS A 103 -21.03 15.26 6.86
CA HIS A 103 -21.76 15.80 5.69
C HIS A 103 -23.13 15.14 5.55
N GLU A 104 -23.24 13.83 5.74
CA GLU A 104 -24.50 13.10 5.73
C GLU A 104 -25.45 13.53 6.85
N GLN A 105 -24.94 13.75 8.06
CA GLN A 105 -25.73 14.26 9.19
C GLN A 105 -26.24 15.68 8.93
N GLU A 106 -25.38 16.56 8.41
CA GLU A 106 -25.74 17.92 8.05
C GLU A 106 -26.81 17.93 6.95
N LEU A 107 -26.66 17.12 5.91
CA LEU A 107 -27.68 16.97 4.87
C LEU A 107 -28.99 16.42 5.45
N THR A 108 -28.94 15.39 6.29
CA THR A 108 -30.14 14.80 6.91
C THR A 108 -30.90 15.78 7.81
N SER A 109 -30.19 16.75 8.39
CA SER A 109 -30.80 17.80 9.21
C SER A 109 -31.55 18.89 8.41
N LEU A 110 -31.34 18.96 7.09
CA LEU A 110 -32.00 19.95 6.24
C LEU A 110 -33.46 19.57 5.95
N PRO A 111 -34.37 20.56 5.84
CA PRO A 111 -35.75 20.32 5.44
C PRO A 111 -35.79 19.75 4.01
N SER A 112 -36.84 18.96 3.70
CA SER A 112 -36.98 18.21 2.44
C SER A 112 -36.77 19.03 1.16
N THR A 113 -37.09 20.33 1.19
CA THR A 113 -36.90 21.26 0.07
C THR A 113 -35.43 21.64 -0.14
N GLU A 114 -34.68 21.86 0.93
CA GLU A 114 -33.25 22.17 0.90
C GLU A 114 -32.39 20.93 0.60
N LEU A 115 -32.82 19.76 1.09
CA LEU A 115 -32.26 18.46 0.72
C LEU A 115 -32.29 18.19 -0.79
N ALA A 116 -33.41 18.50 -1.44
CA ALA A 116 -33.56 18.33 -2.88
C ALA A 116 -32.60 19.25 -3.66
N ILE A 117 -32.46 20.51 -3.21
CA ILE A 117 -31.53 21.49 -3.80
C ILE A 117 -30.08 21.05 -3.58
N ALA A 118 -29.71 20.59 -2.38
CA ALA A 118 -28.37 20.10 -2.07
C ALA A 118 -27.98 18.88 -2.94
N ARG A 119 -28.89 17.92 -3.09
CA ARG A 119 -28.68 16.75 -3.97
C ARG A 119 -28.55 17.15 -5.43
N GLN A 120 -29.39 18.08 -5.90
CA GLN A 120 -29.34 18.58 -7.26
C GLN A 120 -27.99 19.28 -7.51
N LEU A 121 -27.52 20.14 -6.60
CA LEU A 121 -26.24 20.84 -6.69
C LEU A 121 -25.02 19.91 -6.61
N ALA A 122 -25.06 18.89 -5.75
CA ALA A 122 -24.02 17.88 -5.67
C ALA A 122 -23.95 17.03 -6.96
N SER A 123 -25.12 16.65 -7.51
CA SER A 123 -25.22 15.85 -8.74
C SER A 123 -24.88 16.64 -10.01
N SER A 124 -25.23 17.92 -10.10
CA SER A 124 -24.92 18.75 -11.27
C SER A 124 -23.43 18.98 -11.45
N THR A 125 -22.66 19.00 -10.35
CA THR A 125 -21.19 19.08 -10.41
C THR A 125 -20.50 17.75 -10.68
N LEU A 126 -21.16 16.60 -10.49
CA LEU A 126 -20.62 15.32 -10.93
C LEU A 126 -20.65 15.18 -12.46
N ASN A 127 -21.53 15.91 -13.15
CA ASN A 127 -21.56 15.96 -14.62
C ASN A 127 -20.51 16.91 -15.24
N GLU A 128 -19.82 17.73 -14.44
CA GLU A 128 -18.69 18.55 -14.91
C GLU A 128 -17.33 17.83 -14.75
N GLU A 129 -17.31 16.66 -14.12
CA GLU A 129 -16.10 15.83 -13.92
C GLU A 129 -16.19 14.42 -14.53
N THR A 130 -17.17 14.13 -15.39
CA THR A 130 -17.26 12.86 -16.15
C THR A 130 -17.29 13.08 -17.66
N ASP A 131 -16.16 13.54 -18.21
CA ASP A 131 -15.75 13.30 -19.61
C ASP A 131 -14.42 12.54 -19.63
N GLU A 132 -14.38 11.38 -18.97
CA GLU A 132 -13.47 10.30 -19.37
C GLU A 132 -14.22 8.97 -19.30
N SER A 133 -14.23 8.27 -20.44
CA SER A 133 -14.67 6.89 -20.65
C SER A 133 -16.18 6.64 -20.76
N ASN A 134 -16.70 6.74 -21.99
CA ASN A 134 -17.08 5.58 -22.81
C ASN A 134 -18.32 5.87 -23.68
N LYS A 135 -18.08 6.09 -24.97
CA LYS A 135 -19.02 5.73 -26.04
C LYS A 135 -18.20 5.01 -27.11
N PRO A 136 -18.75 3.96 -27.75
CA PRO A 136 -19.40 4.30 -29.00
C PRO A 136 -20.67 3.51 -29.28
N GLY A 137 -21.68 4.25 -29.73
CA GLY A 137 -22.85 3.73 -30.40
C GLY A 137 -23.33 4.75 -31.41
N PHE A 138 -23.05 4.46 -32.68
CA PHE A 138 -23.57 5.05 -33.91
C PHE A 138 -22.91 6.31 -34.48
N ALA A 139 -22.63 6.21 -35.77
CA ALA A 139 -21.75 7.02 -36.58
C ALA A 139 -22.46 8.23 -37.21
N TYR A 140 -21.70 9.30 -37.45
CA TYR A 140 -21.82 10.08 -38.67
C TYR A 140 -20.42 10.56 -39.12
N SER A 141 -20.04 10.08 -40.30
CA SER A 141 -19.17 10.64 -41.34
C SER A 141 -17.96 11.53 -41.02
N ALA A 142 -16.83 11.05 -41.56
CA ALA A 142 -15.85 11.77 -42.38
C ALA A 142 -14.89 12.78 -41.70
N ALA A 143 -13.60 12.48 -41.92
CA ALA A 143 -12.45 13.37 -41.93
C ALA A 143 -12.22 14.22 -40.66
N ASP A 144 -11.31 13.75 -39.80
CA ASP A 144 -9.97 14.34 -39.69
C ASP A 144 -9.22 13.71 -38.50
N GLY A 145 -7.92 13.48 -38.69
CA GLY A 145 -7.07 12.79 -37.74
C GLY A 145 -6.99 13.49 -36.38
N LYS A 146 -7.82 13.05 -35.43
CA LYS A 146 -7.69 13.41 -34.01
C LYS A 146 -6.39 12.83 -33.47
N LYS A 147 -5.34 13.66 -33.51
CA LYS A 147 -4.07 13.42 -32.83
C LYS A 147 -4.38 13.07 -31.38
N LYS A 148 -4.02 11.84 -30.95
CA LYS A 148 -4.10 11.42 -29.54
C LYS A 148 -3.52 12.54 -28.67
N GLY A 149 -4.24 12.93 -27.62
CA GLY A 149 -3.81 14.01 -26.73
C GLY A 149 -2.40 13.75 -26.18
N LYS A 150 -1.61 14.80 -25.94
CA LYS A 150 -0.22 14.69 -25.43
C LYS A 150 -0.11 13.76 -24.21
N GLN A 151 -1.12 13.75 -23.35
CA GLN A 151 -1.20 12.91 -22.16
C GLN A 151 -1.42 11.42 -22.48
N GLN A 152 -2.28 11.11 -23.45
CA GLN A 152 -2.51 9.75 -23.93
C GLN A 152 -1.25 9.18 -24.59
N LYS A 153 -0.55 9.99 -25.40
CA LYS A 153 0.75 9.61 -25.96
C LYS A 153 1.82 9.35 -24.89
N LYS A 154 1.84 10.13 -23.80
CA LYS A 154 2.77 9.93 -22.68
C LYS A 154 2.45 8.66 -21.87
N LYS A 155 1.16 8.34 -21.68
CA LYS A 155 0.71 7.12 -21.00
C LYS A 155 1.01 5.87 -21.85
N GLU A 156 0.74 5.92 -23.15
CA GLU A 156 1.05 4.84 -24.10
C GLU A 156 2.56 4.59 -24.19
N ALA A 157 3.39 5.64 -24.28
CA ALA A 157 4.84 5.50 -24.30
C ALA A 157 5.40 4.89 -23.00
N ARG A 158 4.81 5.21 -21.85
CA ARG A 158 5.19 4.62 -20.56
C ARG A 158 4.81 3.14 -20.48
N ALA A 159 3.59 2.79 -20.92
CA ALA A 159 3.13 1.41 -20.96
C ALA A 159 4.01 0.55 -21.90
N GLU A 160 4.36 1.07 -23.07
CA GLU A 160 5.24 0.37 -24.02
C GLU A 160 6.65 0.17 -23.47
N GLN A 161 7.18 1.13 -22.69
CA GLN A 161 8.48 1.00 -22.04
C GLN A 161 8.47 -0.04 -20.90
N GLU A 162 7.40 -0.09 -20.11
CA GLU A 162 7.23 -1.08 -19.05
C GLU A 162 7.06 -2.50 -19.63
N GLU A 163 6.31 -2.63 -20.73
CA GLU A 163 6.16 -3.88 -21.46
C GLU A 163 7.50 -4.37 -22.05
N LYS A 164 8.28 -3.47 -22.67
CA LYS A 164 9.63 -3.80 -23.17
C LYS A 164 10.54 -4.27 -22.04
N ARG A 165 10.55 -3.56 -20.90
CA ARG A 165 11.32 -3.97 -19.71
C ARG A 165 10.90 -5.32 -19.18
N TYR A 166 9.60 -5.61 -19.16
CA TYR A 166 9.09 -6.90 -18.72
C TYR A 166 9.49 -8.02 -19.69
N GLN A 167 9.42 -7.77 -21.00
CA GLN A 167 9.83 -8.73 -22.03
C GLN A 167 11.34 -9.01 -21.97
N GLU A 168 12.17 -7.97 -21.78
CA GLU A 168 13.62 -8.12 -21.59
C GLU A 168 13.96 -8.93 -20.33
N ALA A 169 13.29 -8.64 -19.20
CA ALA A 169 13.47 -9.41 -17.97
C ALA A 169 13.04 -10.87 -18.12
N LYS A 170 11.92 -11.12 -18.80
CA LYS A 170 11.41 -12.47 -19.07
C LYS A 170 12.32 -13.23 -20.04
N ALA A 171 12.87 -12.56 -21.05
CA ALA A 171 13.84 -13.16 -21.97
C ALA A 171 15.14 -13.53 -21.23
N ALA A 172 15.65 -12.66 -20.35
CA ALA A 172 16.82 -12.95 -19.53
C ALA A 172 16.62 -14.14 -18.57
N MET A 173 15.40 -14.35 -18.06
CA MET A 173 15.07 -15.51 -17.24
C MET A 173 14.93 -16.81 -18.04
N LYS A 174 14.61 -16.74 -19.35
CA LYS A 174 14.39 -17.93 -20.17
C LYS A 174 15.67 -18.75 -20.39
N ASP A 175 16.81 -18.07 -20.45
CA ASP A 175 18.12 -18.70 -20.65
C ASP A 175 18.80 -19.09 -19.33
N TRP A 176 18.15 -18.84 -18.18
CA TRP A 176 18.66 -19.26 -16.88
C TRP A 176 18.41 -20.76 -16.68
N VAL A 177 19.50 -21.52 -16.65
CA VAL A 177 19.49 -22.96 -16.34
C VAL A 177 19.91 -23.16 -14.88
N ASP A 178 19.13 -23.94 -14.13
CA ASP A 178 19.48 -24.28 -12.75
C ASP A 178 20.72 -25.20 -12.72
N PRO A 179 21.84 -24.79 -12.07
CA PRO A 179 23.03 -25.61 -11.98
C PRO A 179 22.78 -26.96 -11.28
N LYS A 180 21.83 -27.02 -10.34
CA LYS A 180 21.51 -28.25 -9.61
C LYS A 180 20.97 -29.33 -10.55
N GLU A 181 20.09 -28.97 -11.47
CA GLU A 181 19.54 -29.91 -12.45
C GLU A 181 20.61 -30.45 -13.40
N VAL A 182 21.59 -29.61 -13.75
CA VAL A 182 22.71 -30.01 -14.60
C VAL A 182 23.60 -31.02 -13.88
N GLU A 183 23.93 -30.77 -12.61
CA GLU A 183 24.71 -31.67 -11.78
C GLU A 183 23.98 -33.00 -11.55
N GLU A 184 22.68 -32.96 -11.24
CA GLU A 184 21.87 -34.15 -11.02
C GLU A 184 21.77 -35.02 -12.27
N LYS A 185 21.59 -34.43 -13.46
CA LYS A 185 21.62 -35.16 -14.74
C LYS A 185 22.98 -35.84 -14.97
N GLN A 186 24.08 -35.13 -14.70
CA GLN A 186 25.42 -35.69 -14.84
C GLN A 186 25.69 -36.82 -13.84
N LEU A 187 25.20 -36.69 -12.61
CA LEU A 187 25.30 -37.71 -11.57
C LEU A 187 24.48 -38.95 -11.95
N GLN A 188 23.25 -38.77 -12.44
CA GLN A 188 22.39 -39.85 -12.88
C GLN A 188 23.04 -40.68 -14.00
N VAL A 189 23.61 -40.03 -15.01
CA VAL A 189 24.33 -40.71 -16.11
C VAL A 189 25.50 -41.59 -15.60
N LYS A 190 26.16 -41.19 -14.52
CA LYS A 190 27.24 -41.99 -13.91
C LYS A 190 26.67 -43.17 -13.12
N LEU A 191 25.58 -42.96 -12.37
CA LEU A 191 24.95 -43.98 -11.54
C LEU A 191 24.21 -45.04 -12.37
N ASP A 192 23.58 -44.65 -13.48
CA ASP A 192 22.89 -45.57 -14.39
C ASP A 192 23.85 -46.64 -14.96
N LYS A 193 25.11 -46.27 -15.23
CA LYS A 193 26.15 -47.21 -15.68
C LYS A 193 26.50 -48.26 -14.62
N LEU A 194 26.26 -47.94 -13.35
CA LEU A 194 26.50 -48.81 -12.21
C LEU A 194 25.20 -49.52 -11.76
N GLY A 195 24.07 -49.26 -12.41
CA GLY A 195 22.76 -49.76 -11.99
C GLY A 195 22.28 -49.18 -10.65
N MET A 196 22.78 -48.00 -10.27
CA MET A 196 22.45 -47.31 -9.02
C MET A 196 21.53 -46.11 -9.30
N ARG A 197 20.84 -45.63 -8.25
CA ARG A 197 19.99 -44.43 -8.32
C ARG A 197 20.19 -43.56 -7.08
N VAL A 198 19.94 -42.26 -7.20
CA VAL A 198 19.93 -41.33 -6.07
C VAL A 198 18.62 -41.50 -5.28
N HIS A 199 18.71 -41.55 -3.95
CA HIS A 199 17.55 -41.43 -3.06
C HIS A 199 17.61 -40.04 -2.37
N PRO A 200 16.57 -39.20 -2.49
CA PRO A 200 16.58 -37.87 -1.89
C PRO A 200 16.48 -37.96 -0.36
N VAL A 201 17.41 -37.30 0.34
CA VAL A 201 17.43 -37.17 1.79
C VAL A 201 17.24 -35.70 2.16
N GLU A 202 16.57 -35.43 3.27
CA GLU A 202 16.41 -34.06 3.78
C GLU A 202 17.76 -33.36 3.99
N SER A 203 17.85 -32.11 3.56
CA SER A 203 19.07 -31.29 3.64
C SER A 203 19.23 -30.66 5.04
N ASP A 204 19.35 -31.50 6.06
CA ASP A 204 19.59 -31.11 7.46
C ASP A 204 21.00 -31.51 7.94
N GLY A 205 21.35 -31.18 9.18
CA GLY A 205 22.62 -31.58 9.80
C GLY A 205 22.73 -33.08 10.12
N HIS A 206 21.65 -33.85 9.97
CA HIS A 206 21.60 -35.29 10.21
C HIS A 206 21.51 -36.11 8.91
N CYS A 207 21.65 -35.46 7.74
CA CYS A 207 21.47 -36.07 6.43
C CYS A 207 22.37 -37.31 6.23
N MET A 208 23.57 -37.29 6.78
CA MET A 208 24.49 -38.43 6.78
C MET A 208 23.89 -39.65 7.51
N TYR A 209 23.33 -39.45 8.70
CA TYR A 209 22.73 -40.53 9.48
C TYR A 209 21.45 -41.05 8.83
N ARG A 210 20.64 -40.15 8.25
CA ARG A 210 19.43 -40.53 7.49
C ARG A 210 19.77 -41.37 6.26
N ALA A 211 20.80 -41.01 5.51
CA ALA A 211 21.27 -41.79 4.36
C ALA A 211 21.78 -43.18 4.79
N LEU A 212 22.51 -43.27 5.90
CA LEU A 212 22.94 -44.54 6.48
C LEU A 212 21.75 -45.41 6.89
N LEU A 213 20.75 -44.83 7.54
CA LEU A 213 19.53 -45.54 7.94
C LEU A 213 18.76 -46.10 6.74
N ASP A 214 18.58 -45.32 5.67
CA ASP A 214 17.95 -45.78 4.42
C ASP A 214 18.70 -46.99 3.83
N GLN A 215 20.03 -46.90 3.74
CA GLN A 215 20.85 -48.00 3.22
C GLN A 215 20.83 -49.25 4.11
N LEU A 216 20.77 -49.08 5.44
CA LEU A 216 20.64 -50.20 6.36
C LEU A 216 19.25 -50.84 6.27
N ALA A 217 18.19 -50.05 6.18
CA ALA A 217 16.81 -50.52 6.06
C ALA A 217 16.62 -51.46 4.85
N LEU A 218 17.24 -51.11 3.72
CA LEU A 218 17.21 -51.93 2.49
C LEU A 218 17.97 -53.26 2.61
N ARG A 219 18.83 -53.41 3.61
CA ARG A 219 19.68 -54.59 3.82
C ARG A 219 19.36 -55.35 5.11
N ILE A 220 18.26 -55.02 5.79
CA ILE A 220 17.85 -55.71 7.03
C ILE A 220 17.58 -57.19 6.75
N ASP A 221 17.02 -57.51 5.59
CA ASP A 221 16.73 -58.90 5.21
C ASP A 221 18.00 -59.71 4.89
N ASP A 222 19.05 -59.04 4.43
CA ASP A 222 20.38 -59.64 4.18
C ASP A 222 21.26 -59.62 5.43
N ALA A 223 20.76 -59.09 6.55
CA ALA A 223 21.54 -58.95 7.76
C ALA A 223 21.78 -60.32 8.41
N PRO A 224 22.98 -60.55 8.99
CA PRO A 224 23.22 -61.75 9.76
C PRO A 224 22.22 -61.84 10.92
N PRO A 225 21.75 -63.04 11.28
CA PRO A 225 20.60 -63.22 12.19
C PRO A 225 20.79 -62.57 13.56
N ALA A 226 22.04 -62.42 14.02
CA ALA A 226 22.38 -61.72 15.26
C ALA A 226 22.12 -60.20 15.21
N LEU A 227 22.24 -59.57 14.04
CA LEU A 227 21.97 -58.14 13.83
C LEU A 227 20.47 -57.90 13.64
N ALA A 228 19.80 -58.74 12.85
CA ALA A 228 18.36 -58.68 12.63
C ALA A 228 17.57 -58.79 13.95
N ALA A 229 17.96 -59.70 14.84
CA ALA A 229 17.34 -59.85 16.16
C ALA A 229 17.50 -58.61 17.06
N ARG A 230 18.59 -57.84 16.93
CA ARG A 230 18.82 -56.62 17.71
C ARG A 230 18.06 -55.42 17.14
N LEU A 231 17.90 -55.35 15.82
CA LEU A 231 17.12 -54.31 15.15
C LEU A 231 15.61 -54.49 15.36
N ALA A 232 15.11 -55.74 15.44
CA ALA A 232 13.71 -56.03 15.72
C ALA A 232 13.31 -55.87 17.20
N ALA A 233 14.27 -55.76 18.11
CA ALA A 233 14.05 -55.65 19.56
C ALA A 233 14.11 -54.20 20.07
N GLY A 234 14.37 -53.22 19.20
CA GLY A 234 14.31 -51.78 19.49
C GLY A 234 13.08 -51.15 18.87
#